data_AF-A0A7J9IYU7-F1
#
_entry.id   AF-A0A7J9IYU7-F1
#
_cell.length_a   1.000
_cell.length_b   1.000
_cell.length_c   1.000
_cell.angle_alpha   90.00
_cell.angle_beta   90.00
_cell.angle_gamma   90.00
#
_symmetry.space_group_name_H-M   'P 1'
#
loop_
_entity.id
_entity.type
_entity.pdbx_description
1 polymer ?
#
loop_
_entity_poly.entity_id
_entity_poly.type
_entity_poly.pdbx_seq_one_letter_code
_entity_poly.pdbx_strand_id
1 'polypeptide(L)'
;MLISGFLQPIPDLTPTIPSEDETFAIDPTVAPFETSIIFFYKTWDLYGAFSNFSPHPIQMPDEDGNYVTWFSVEHYYQANKFIGVSNPLAQDCIDKIKSAKSPEEAARMGRLTQRRQPHLVRSDWESVKIDVMYRALKCKFSIYPHLNSMLLSTAGSVLVEASPHDLFWGGGRDGEGLNYLGRLLMKLRSEFLGESSAASENTCIAL
;
A
#
# COMPACT_ATOMS: atom_id res chain seq x y z
N MET A 1 47.75 9.56 32.35
CA MET A 1 46.90 8.46 31.85
C MET A 1 46.20 8.97 30.60
N LEU A 2 46.54 8.41 29.43
CA LEU A 2 45.86 8.68 28.16
C LEU A 2 44.65 7.75 28.09
N ILE A 3 43.44 8.31 28.15
CA ILE A 3 42.20 7.55 27.92
C ILE A 3 41.96 7.58 26.41
N SER A 4 42.31 6.48 25.75
CA SER A 4 41.93 6.20 24.37
C SER A 4 40.41 6.01 24.32
N GLY A 5 39.71 7.00 23.76
CA GLY A 5 38.30 6.89 23.42
C GLY A 5 38.16 6.11 22.12
N PHE A 6 37.71 4.86 22.21
CA PHE A 6 37.23 4.12 21.05
C PHE A 6 35.95 4.81 20.54
N LEU A 7 36.05 5.48 19.39
CA LEU A 7 34.88 5.84 18.59
C LEU A 7 34.28 4.54 18.06
N GLN A 8 33.11 4.15 18.58
CA GLN A 8 32.31 3.11 17.96
C GLN A 8 31.87 3.60 16.56
N PRO A 9 31.94 2.77 15.52
CA PRO A 9 31.46 3.15 14.20
C PRO A 9 29.97 3.47 14.30
N ILE A 10 29.57 4.62 13.76
CA ILE A 10 28.17 5.00 13.58
C ILE A 10 27.55 3.91 12.69
N PRO A 11 26.50 3.20 13.13
CA PRO A 11 25.81 2.26 12.26
C PRO A 11 25.32 3.03 11.04
N ASP A 12 25.64 2.53 9.85
CA ASP A 12 25.16 3.11 8.61
C ASP A 12 23.62 3.06 8.60
N LEU A 13 22.98 4.23 8.71
CA LEU A 13 21.54 4.42 8.89
C LEU A 13 20.82 4.35 7.55
N THR A 14 21.09 3.32 6.76
CA THR A 14 20.32 3.06 5.55
C THR A 14 19.18 2.12 5.88
N PRO A 15 17.92 2.48 5.57
CA PRO A 15 16.81 1.56 5.74
C PRO A 15 17.07 0.29 4.92
N THR A 16 16.50 -0.85 5.33
CA THR A 16 16.51 -2.07 4.52
C THR A 16 15.56 -1.86 3.34
N ILE A 17 16.03 -1.11 2.35
CA ILE A 17 15.44 -1.01 1.03
C ILE A 17 15.50 -2.43 0.45
N PRO A 18 14.47 -2.90 -0.29
CA PRO A 18 14.62 -4.09 -1.12
C PRO A 18 15.98 -4.06 -1.83
N SER A 19 16.62 -5.21 -2.01
CA SER A 19 17.90 -5.24 -2.73
C SER A 19 17.76 -4.52 -4.07
N GLU A 20 18.86 -3.97 -4.58
CA GLU A 20 18.86 -3.23 -5.84
C GLU A 20 18.20 -4.06 -6.96
N ASP A 21 18.49 -5.35 -7.01
CA ASP A 21 17.88 -6.32 -7.93
C ASP A 21 16.37 -6.50 -7.71
N GLU A 22 15.91 -6.56 -6.46
CA GLU A 22 14.47 -6.66 -6.14
C GLU A 22 13.72 -5.39 -6.54
N THR A 23 14.30 -4.21 -6.30
CA THR A 23 13.63 -2.94 -6.60
C THR A 23 13.56 -2.71 -8.10
N PHE A 24 14.64 -3.00 -8.83
CA PHE A 24 14.65 -2.93 -10.30
C PHE A 24 13.67 -3.95 -10.93
N ALA A 25 13.57 -5.16 -10.36
CA ALA A 25 12.60 -6.16 -10.82
C ALA A 25 11.14 -5.74 -10.57
N ILE A 26 10.88 -4.93 -9.54
CA ILE A 26 9.54 -4.39 -9.22
C ILE A 26 9.22 -3.19 -10.11
N ASP A 27 10.19 -2.31 -10.35
CA ASP A 27 10.05 -1.11 -11.18
C ASP A 27 11.37 -0.78 -11.91
N PRO A 28 11.43 -1.02 -13.24
CA PRO A 28 12.63 -0.77 -14.04
C PRO A 28 13.08 0.69 -14.11
N THR A 29 12.22 1.65 -13.70
CA THR A 29 12.62 3.06 -13.67
C THR A 29 13.61 3.36 -12.53
N VAL A 30 13.64 2.51 -11.49
CA VAL A 30 14.54 2.66 -10.35
C VAL A 30 15.94 2.15 -10.73
N ALA A 31 16.81 3.06 -11.19
CA ALA A 31 18.17 2.73 -11.60
C ALA A 31 19.12 2.57 -10.39
N PRO A 32 20.03 1.56 -10.35
CA PRO A 32 20.84 1.25 -9.17
C PRO A 32 21.74 2.39 -8.65
N PHE A 33 22.11 3.34 -9.51
CA PHE A 33 23.20 4.28 -9.25
C PHE A 33 22.75 5.70 -8.83
N GLU A 34 21.46 6.04 -8.94
CA GLU A 34 20.89 7.36 -8.59
C GLU A 34 19.46 7.24 -8.03
N THR A 35 19.28 6.44 -6.97
CA THR A 35 17.95 6.28 -6.35
C THR A 35 17.66 7.36 -5.33
N SER A 36 16.62 8.16 -5.57
CA SER A 36 16.02 8.99 -4.51
C SER A 36 14.96 8.19 -3.75
N ILE A 37 14.84 8.44 -2.44
CA ILE A 37 13.85 7.78 -1.59
C ILE A 37 12.77 8.79 -1.23
N ILE A 38 11.52 8.44 -1.51
CA ILE A 38 10.34 9.22 -1.14
C ILE A 38 9.65 8.51 0.01
N PHE A 39 9.67 9.15 1.17
CA PHE A 39 8.91 8.72 2.33
C PHE A 39 7.51 9.31 2.30
N PHE A 40 6.51 8.49 2.61
CA PHE A 40 5.13 8.92 2.80
C PHE A 40 4.56 8.26 4.04
N TYR A 41 3.77 9.00 4.82
CA TYR A 41 3.15 8.44 6.04
C TYR A 41 1.82 9.10 6.35
N LYS A 42 1.81 10.41 6.60
CA LYS A 42 0.59 11.09 7.01
C LYS A 42 -0.22 11.52 5.80
N THR A 43 -1.54 11.42 5.93
CA THR A 43 -2.48 11.67 4.83
C THR A 43 -2.54 13.13 4.37
N TRP A 44 -2.01 14.06 5.17
CA TRP A 44 -1.92 15.49 4.85
C TRP A 44 -0.59 15.93 4.23
N ASP A 45 0.39 15.02 4.13
CA ASP A 45 1.68 15.32 3.51
C ASP A 45 1.57 15.33 1.97
N LEU A 46 2.61 15.82 1.29
CA LEU A 46 2.67 15.92 -0.17
C LEU A 46 2.29 14.59 -0.88
N TYR A 47 2.80 13.48 -0.36
CA TYR A 47 2.51 12.12 -0.83
C TYR A 47 1.53 11.37 0.08
N GLY A 48 0.77 12.08 0.92
CA GLY A 48 -0.19 11.49 1.84
C GLY A 48 -1.30 10.69 1.14
N ALA A 49 -1.56 11.03 -0.13
CA ALA A 49 -2.44 10.26 -0.99
C ALA A 49 -1.89 8.87 -1.37
N PHE A 50 -0.64 8.53 -1.07
CA PHE A 50 -0.11 7.17 -1.21
C PHE A 50 -0.55 6.25 -0.08
N SER A 51 -0.89 6.80 1.08
CA SER A 51 -1.41 6.01 2.20
C SER A 51 -2.76 5.37 1.86
N ASN A 52 -2.96 4.11 2.27
CA ASN A 52 -4.26 3.43 2.26
C ASN A 52 -5.29 4.08 3.20
N PHE A 53 -4.84 4.93 4.13
CA PHE A 53 -5.69 5.74 5.01
C PHE A 53 -6.15 7.06 4.37
N SER A 54 -5.71 7.40 3.15
CA SER A 54 -6.17 8.63 2.51
C SER A 54 -7.70 8.58 2.25
N PRO A 55 -8.44 9.69 2.42
CA PRO A 55 -9.90 9.74 2.25
C PRO A 55 -10.32 9.79 0.78
N HIS A 56 -9.99 8.74 0.03
CA HIS A 56 -10.33 8.57 -1.38
C HIS A 56 -11.26 7.36 -1.52
N PRO A 57 -12.59 7.58 -1.65
CA PRO A 57 -13.53 6.50 -1.85
C PRO A 57 -13.23 5.67 -3.10
N ILE A 58 -13.41 4.35 -3.01
CA ILE A 58 -13.22 3.42 -4.13
C ILE A 58 -14.48 2.61 -4.38
N GLN A 59 -14.71 2.23 -5.63
CA GLN A 59 -15.80 1.35 -6.01
C GLN A 59 -15.23 -0.02 -6.40
N MET A 60 -15.60 -1.05 -5.64
CA MET A 60 -15.10 -2.41 -5.82
C MET A 60 -16.27 -3.35 -6.10
N PRO A 61 -16.14 -4.29 -7.04
CA PRO A 61 -17.17 -5.30 -7.26
C PRO A 61 -17.29 -6.23 -6.04
N ASP A 62 -18.51 -6.62 -5.70
CA ASP A 62 -18.81 -7.70 -4.76
C ASP A 62 -18.86 -9.07 -5.47
N GLU A 63 -19.23 -10.12 -4.73
CA GLU A 63 -19.29 -11.50 -5.24
C GLU A 63 -20.33 -11.68 -6.36
N ASP A 64 -21.36 -10.83 -6.40
CA ASP A 64 -22.42 -10.83 -7.42
C ASP A 64 -22.10 -9.91 -8.61
N GLY A 65 -20.94 -9.26 -8.60
CA GLY A 65 -20.50 -8.30 -9.63
C GLY A 65 -21.11 -6.91 -9.50
N ASN A 66 -21.82 -6.61 -8.41
CA ASN A 66 -22.33 -5.27 -8.14
C ASN A 66 -21.23 -4.39 -7.54
N TYR A 67 -21.23 -3.10 -7.87
CA TYR A 67 -20.24 -2.18 -7.34
C TYR A 67 -20.63 -1.66 -5.95
N VAL A 68 -19.72 -1.84 -5.00
CA VAL A 68 -19.85 -1.35 -3.63
C VAL A 68 -18.83 -0.23 -3.39
N THR A 69 -19.32 0.91 -2.88
CA THR A 69 -18.46 2.03 -2.47
C THR A 69 -17.87 1.78 -1.07
N TRP A 70 -16.56 2.00 -0.96
CA TRP A 70 -15.79 1.97 0.28
C TRP A 70 -15.15 3.33 0.51
N PHE A 71 -15.23 3.90 1.71
CA PHE A 71 -14.75 5.26 1.97
C PHE A 71 -13.22 5.42 1.91
N SER A 72 -12.47 4.32 2.00
CA SER A 72 -11.05 4.29 1.70
C SER A 72 -10.59 2.87 1.37
N VAL A 73 -9.35 2.74 0.89
CA VAL A 73 -8.66 1.45 0.73
C VAL A 73 -8.66 0.68 2.05
N GLU A 74 -8.44 1.35 3.19
CA GLU A 74 -8.45 0.70 4.50
C GLU A 74 -9.81 0.10 4.89
N HIS A 75 -10.93 0.76 4.54
CA HIS A 75 -12.26 0.19 4.78
C HIS A 75 -12.44 -1.12 4.01
N TYR A 76 -12.08 -1.11 2.73
CA TYR A 76 -12.14 -2.30 1.89
C TYR A 76 -11.25 -3.42 2.44
N TYR A 77 -9.99 -3.10 2.76
CA TYR A 77 -9.00 -4.06 3.24
C TYR A 77 -9.44 -4.74 4.54
N GLN A 78 -9.94 -3.97 5.52
CA GLN A 78 -10.37 -4.52 6.80
C GLN A 78 -11.65 -5.35 6.69
N ALA A 79 -12.59 -4.94 5.84
CA ALA A 79 -13.82 -5.71 5.61
C ALA A 79 -13.53 -7.04 4.89
N ASN A 80 -12.59 -7.05 3.94
CA ASN A 80 -12.21 -8.25 3.18
C ASN A 80 -11.67 -9.40 4.04
N LYS A 81 -11.28 -9.13 5.28
CA LYS A 81 -10.94 -10.18 6.26
C LYS A 81 -12.10 -11.11 6.57
N PHE A 82 -13.33 -10.63 6.43
CA PHE A 82 -14.55 -11.32 6.88
C PHE A 82 -15.45 -11.77 5.73
N ILE A 83 -15.13 -11.35 4.49
CA ILE A 83 -15.90 -11.73 3.28
C ILE A 83 -15.77 -13.24 3.01
N GLY A 84 -16.86 -13.85 2.56
CA GLY A 84 -16.93 -15.29 2.26
C GLY A 84 -17.08 -16.20 3.49
N VAL A 85 -17.13 -15.65 4.70
CA VAL A 85 -17.31 -16.44 5.93
C VAL A 85 -18.79 -16.64 6.21
N SER A 86 -19.24 -17.91 6.22
CA SER A 86 -20.62 -18.31 6.48
C SER A 86 -21.02 -18.17 7.97
N ASN A 87 -20.87 -16.97 8.54
CA ASN A 87 -21.27 -16.63 9.90
C ASN A 87 -21.93 -15.24 9.92
N PRO A 88 -23.16 -15.07 10.43
CA PRO A 88 -23.82 -13.76 10.48
C PRO A 88 -23.02 -12.67 11.21
N LEU A 89 -22.19 -13.05 12.19
CA LEU A 89 -21.31 -12.10 12.89
C LEU A 89 -20.22 -11.54 11.99
N ALA A 90 -19.76 -12.29 10.98
CA ALA A 90 -18.81 -11.81 10.00
C ALA A 90 -19.43 -10.71 9.12
N GLN A 91 -20.69 -10.89 8.71
CA GLN A 91 -21.44 -9.87 7.98
C GLN A 91 -21.65 -8.59 8.80
N ASP A 92 -22.04 -8.71 10.07
CA ASP A 92 -22.15 -7.56 10.99
C ASP A 92 -20.81 -6.82 11.15
N CYS A 93 -19.68 -7.54 11.16
CA CYS A 93 -18.35 -6.91 11.16
C CYS A 93 -18.08 -6.13 9.88
N ILE A 94 -18.42 -6.68 8.71
CA ILE A 94 -18.29 -6.00 7.41
C ILE A 94 -19.10 -4.70 7.42
N ASP A 95 -20.37 -4.76 7.84
CA ASP A 95 -21.26 -3.60 7.83
C ASP A 95 -20.80 -2.50 8.80
N LYS A 96 -20.29 -2.88 9.98
CA LYS A 96 -19.67 -1.96 10.94
C LYS A 96 -18.41 -1.30 10.39
N ILE A 97 -17.54 -2.08 9.75
CA ILE A 97 -16.31 -1.55 9.14
C ILE A 97 -16.67 -0.60 7.99
N LYS A 98 -17.63 -0.98 7.14
CA LYS A 98 -18.08 -0.17 6.00
C LYS A 98 -18.70 1.16 6.43
N SER A 99 -19.40 1.17 7.57
CA SER A 99 -20.04 2.36 8.15
C SER A 99 -19.13 3.16 9.09
N ALA A 100 -17.88 2.75 9.28
CA ALA A 100 -16.92 3.48 10.10
C ALA A 100 -16.72 4.91 9.57
N LYS A 101 -16.52 5.86 10.48
CA LYS A 101 -16.41 7.29 10.14
C LYS A 101 -15.03 7.69 9.61
N SER A 102 -14.04 6.83 9.82
CA SER A 102 -12.64 7.10 9.45
C SER A 102 -11.90 5.79 9.18
N PRO A 103 -10.82 5.84 8.38
CA PRO A 103 -9.99 4.67 8.11
C PRO A 103 -9.32 4.13 9.38
N GLU A 104 -8.95 4.98 10.34
CA GLU A 104 -8.43 4.57 11.66
C GLU A 104 -9.46 3.76 12.43
N GLU A 105 -10.73 4.17 12.37
CA GLU A 105 -11.82 3.46 13.03
C GLU A 105 -12.09 2.11 12.35
N ALA A 106 -12.12 2.06 11.02
CA ALA A 106 -12.21 0.82 10.25
C ALA A 106 -11.07 -0.15 10.60
N ALA A 107 -9.83 0.37 10.65
CA ALA A 107 -8.64 -0.36 11.04
C ALA A 107 -8.69 -0.89 12.47
N ARG A 108 -9.18 -0.07 13.40
CA ARG A 108 -9.37 -0.44 14.81
C ARG A 108 -10.40 -1.57 14.94
N MET A 109 -11.56 -1.45 14.29
CA MET A 109 -12.60 -2.47 14.29
C MET A 109 -12.11 -3.79 13.71
N GLY A 110 -11.57 -3.77 12.48
CA GLY A 110 -11.11 -4.99 11.81
C GLY A 110 -9.98 -5.71 12.56
N ARG A 111 -8.98 -4.98 13.06
CA ARG A 111 -7.89 -5.58 13.88
C ARG A 111 -8.39 -6.11 15.22
N LEU A 112 -9.35 -5.44 15.86
CA LEU A 112 -9.90 -5.90 17.13
C LEU A 112 -10.69 -7.20 16.95
N THR A 113 -11.55 -7.27 15.94
CA THR A 113 -12.33 -8.48 15.62
C THR A 113 -11.40 -9.63 15.24
N GLN A 114 -10.40 -9.39 14.37
CA GLN A 114 -9.41 -10.41 14.02
C GLN A 114 -8.72 -11.02 15.26
N ARG A 115 -8.35 -10.19 16.25
CA ARG A 115 -7.71 -10.69 17.49
C ARG A 115 -8.68 -11.42 18.42
N ARG A 116 -9.92 -10.94 18.57
CA ARG A 116 -10.89 -11.50 19.52
C ARG A 116 -11.66 -12.70 18.97
N GLN A 117 -11.89 -12.71 17.67
CA GLN A 117 -12.72 -13.68 16.96
C GLN A 117 -12.01 -14.12 15.67
N PRO A 118 -10.83 -14.77 15.77
CA PRO A 118 -10.07 -15.18 14.58
C PRO A 118 -10.83 -16.17 13.70
N HIS A 119 -11.80 -16.92 14.26
CA HIS A 119 -12.69 -17.82 13.51
C HIS A 119 -13.65 -17.10 12.54
N LEU A 120 -13.81 -15.77 12.67
CA LEU A 120 -14.57 -14.96 11.72
C LEU A 120 -13.73 -14.47 10.55
N VAL A 121 -12.41 -14.65 10.58
CA VAL A 121 -11.52 -14.24 9.50
C VAL A 121 -11.45 -15.37 8.46
N ARG A 122 -11.50 -15.01 7.19
CA ARG A 122 -11.34 -15.95 6.07
C ARG A 122 -10.03 -16.74 6.20
N SER A 123 -10.10 -18.04 5.92
CA SER A 123 -9.00 -18.99 6.18
C SER A 123 -7.74 -18.73 5.34
N ASP A 124 -7.90 -18.12 4.18
CA ASP A 124 -6.83 -17.77 3.23
C ASP A 124 -6.33 -16.33 3.41
N TRP A 125 -6.73 -15.61 4.47
CA TRP A 125 -6.41 -14.19 4.64
C TRP A 125 -4.92 -13.87 4.48
N GLU A 126 -4.04 -14.68 5.08
CA GLU A 126 -2.60 -14.44 5.02
C GLU A 126 -2.02 -14.55 3.60
N SER A 127 -2.61 -15.37 2.72
CA SER A 127 -2.18 -15.48 1.33
C SER A 127 -2.80 -14.41 0.43
N VAL A 128 -4.03 -13.97 0.71
CA VAL A 128 -4.75 -13.01 -0.16
C VAL A 128 -4.56 -11.54 0.24
N LYS A 129 -4.09 -11.23 1.45
CA LYS A 129 -4.01 -9.83 1.94
C LYS A 129 -3.23 -8.89 1.02
N ILE A 130 -2.18 -9.38 0.36
CA ILE A 130 -1.37 -8.59 -0.60
C ILE A 130 -2.20 -8.25 -1.84
N ASP A 131 -2.89 -9.25 -2.40
CA ASP A 131 -3.75 -9.08 -3.57
C ASP A 131 -4.94 -8.15 -3.28
N VAL A 132 -5.59 -8.31 -2.12
CA VAL A 132 -6.68 -7.45 -1.65
C VAL A 132 -6.24 -5.98 -1.61
N MET A 133 -5.07 -5.71 -1.02
CA MET A 133 -4.51 -4.36 -0.95
C MET A 133 -4.18 -3.83 -2.36
N TYR A 134 -3.51 -4.64 -3.18
CA TYR A 134 -3.14 -4.28 -4.54
C TYR A 134 -4.34 -3.90 -5.39
N ARG A 135 -5.42 -4.70 -5.39
CA ARG A 135 -6.64 -4.40 -6.17
C ARG A 135 -7.30 -3.09 -5.74
N ALA A 136 -7.34 -2.82 -4.43
CA ALA A 136 -7.91 -1.58 -3.91
C ALA A 136 -7.06 -0.35 -4.24
N LEU A 137 -5.73 -0.46 -4.16
CA LEU A 137 -4.81 0.59 -4.60
C LEU A 137 -4.93 0.81 -6.11
N LYS A 138 -4.96 -0.25 -6.91
CA LYS A 138 -5.13 -0.16 -8.36
C LYS A 138 -6.40 0.62 -8.69
N CYS A 139 -7.54 0.24 -8.11
CA CYS A 139 -8.80 0.96 -8.27
C CYS A 139 -8.64 2.46 -7.95
N LYS A 140 -8.10 2.79 -6.77
CA LYS A 140 -7.86 4.18 -6.34
C LYS A 140 -7.03 4.97 -7.37
N PHE A 141 -5.87 4.46 -7.75
CA PHE A 141 -4.98 5.17 -8.67
C PHE A 141 -5.45 5.13 -10.13
N SER A 142 -6.41 4.26 -10.49
CA SER A 142 -7.05 4.26 -11.80
C SER A 142 -8.20 5.28 -11.90
N ILE A 143 -8.99 5.47 -10.84
CA ILE A 143 -10.17 6.36 -10.89
C ILE A 143 -9.84 7.83 -10.61
N TYR A 144 -8.69 8.13 -10.01
CA TYR A 144 -8.27 9.50 -9.68
C TYR A 144 -7.07 9.93 -10.53
N PRO A 145 -7.28 10.67 -11.64
CA PRO A 145 -6.19 11.06 -12.55
C PRO A 145 -5.05 11.82 -11.87
N HIS A 146 -5.38 12.72 -10.94
CA HIS A 146 -4.37 13.48 -10.20
C HIS A 146 -3.49 12.60 -9.30
N LEU A 147 -4.04 11.51 -8.73
CA LEU A 147 -3.25 10.55 -7.97
C LEU A 147 -2.41 9.66 -8.87
N ASN A 148 -2.96 9.28 -10.03
CA ASN A 148 -2.20 8.59 -11.07
C ASN A 148 -0.96 9.41 -11.47
N SER A 149 -1.16 10.68 -11.84
CA SER A 149 -0.06 11.58 -12.21
C SER A 149 0.94 11.78 -11.07
N MET A 150 0.47 11.87 -9.82
CA MET A 150 1.34 11.94 -8.65
C MET A 150 2.18 10.67 -8.47
N LEU A 151 1.60 9.49 -8.72
CA LEU A 151 2.35 8.23 -8.67
C LEU A 151 3.40 8.18 -9.78
N LEU A 152 3.02 8.52 -11.02
CA LEU A 152 3.91 8.53 -12.18
C LEU A 152 5.06 9.52 -12.03
N SER A 153 4.84 10.69 -11.40
CA SER A 153 5.89 11.69 -11.18
C SER A 153 7.01 11.23 -10.25
N THR A 154 6.82 10.10 -9.55
CA THR A 154 7.86 9.51 -8.70
C THR A 154 8.75 8.50 -9.42
N ALA A 155 8.59 8.32 -10.74
CA ALA A 155 9.40 7.39 -11.52
C ALA A 155 10.91 7.56 -11.22
N GLY A 156 11.62 6.44 -11.05
CA GLY A 156 13.01 6.41 -10.63
C GLY A 156 13.27 6.59 -9.14
N SER A 157 12.23 6.77 -8.32
CA SER A 157 12.35 6.88 -6.86
C SER A 157 11.82 5.65 -6.14
N VAL A 158 12.44 5.28 -5.02
CA VAL A 158 11.92 4.25 -4.12
C VAL A 158 10.83 4.85 -3.24
N LEU A 159 9.67 4.22 -3.17
CA LEU A 159 8.58 4.65 -2.30
C LEU A 159 8.62 3.86 -0.99
N VAL A 160 8.66 4.55 0.15
CA VAL A 160 8.68 3.95 1.48
C VAL A 160 7.54 4.49 2.34
N GLU A 161 6.67 3.60 2.80
CA GLU A 161 5.67 3.94 3.82
C GLU A 161 6.39 4.07 5.16
N ALA A 162 6.42 5.27 5.73
CA ALA A 162 7.26 5.60 6.89
C ALA A 162 6.56 5.42 8.24
N SER A 163 5.66 4.43 8.37
CA SER A 163 5.08 4.08 9.66
C SER A 163 6.15 3.46 10.57
N PRO A 164 6.42 4.05 11.75
CA PRO A 164 7.44 3.53 12.68
C PRO A 164 6.99 2.27 13.42
N HIS A 165 5.77 1.77 13.16
CA HIS A 165 5.16 0.68 13.91
C HIS A 165 4.63 -0.45 13.03
N ASP A 166 4.53 -0.23 11.71
CA ASP A 166 4.06 -1.25 10.78
C ASP A 166 5.25 -1.89 10.08
N LEU A 167 5.63 -3.09 10.52
CA LEU A 167 6.75 -3.83 9.94
C LEU A 167 6.39 -4.61 8.68
N PHE A 168 5.10 -4.70 8.33
CA PHE A 168 4.67 -5.46 7.16
C PHE A 168 4.39 -4.52 5.99
N TRP A 169 3.49 -3.56 6.17
CA TRP A 169 3.16 -2.59 5.12
C TRP A 169 4.14 -1.43 5.07
N GLY A 170 4.69 -1.05 6.23
CA GLY A 170 5.63 0.04 6.41
C GLY A 170 7.10 -0.36 6.38
N GLY A 171 7.95 0.66 6.41
CA GLY A 171 9.40 0.56 6.48
C GLY A 171 9.94 0.38 7.91
N GLY A 172 9.10 0.47 8.94
CA GLY A 172 9.57 0.41 10.33
C GLY A 172 10.28 1.68 10.77
N ARG A 173 10.69 1.73 12.04
CA ARG A 173 11.34 2.94 12.59
C ARG A 173 12.78 3.07 12.09
N ASP A 174 13.48 1.95 12.01
CA ASP A 174 14.90 1.82 11.72
C ASP A 174 15.13 1.19 10.33
N GLY A 175 14.07 1.11 9.50
CA GLY A 175 14.14 0.50 8.17
C GLY A 175 14.06 -1.02 8.19
N GLU A 176 13.54 -1.61 9.26
CA GLU A 176 13.39 -3.04 9.49
C GLU A 176 12.09 -3.62 8.93
N GLY A 177 11.19 -2.77 8.44
CA GLY A 177 9.91 -3.16 7.85
C GLY A 177 10.02 -3.61 6.39
N LEU A 178 9.08 -4.47 5.96
CA LEU A 178 9.07 -5.08 4.63
C LEU A 178 8.62 -4.10 3.52
N ASN A 179 8.00 -2.98 3.89
CA ASN A 179 7.52 -1.93 3.01
C ASN A 179 6.64 -2.46 1.85
N TYR A 180 5.76 -3.43 2.14
CA TYR A 180 4.90 -3.99 1.09
C TYR A 180 4.01 -2.94 0.43
N LEU A 181 3.61 -1.88 1.14
CA LEU A 181 2.78 -0.83 0.54
C LEU A 181 3.56 -0.05 -0.52
N GLY A 182 4.77 0.38 -0.20
CA GLY A 182 5.67 1.03 -1.16
C GLY A 182 5.95 0.14 -2.37
N ARG A 183 6.24 -1.16 -2.15
CA ARG A 183 6.44 -2.14 -3.22
C ARG A 183 5.23 -2.26 -4.16
N LEU A 184 4.02 -2.31 -3.60
CA LEU A 184 2.79 -2.36 -4.41
C LEU A 184 2.57 -1.08 -5.23
N LEU A 185 2.88 0.09 -4.67
CA LEU A 185 2.78 1.36 -5.39
C LEU A 185 3.79 1.44 -6.54
N MET A 186 5.04 1.00 -6.33
CA MET A 186 6.05 0.94 -7.39
C MET A 186 5.65 -0.06 -8.49
N LYS A 187 5.08 -1.22 -8.13
CA LYS A 187 4.50 -2.14 -9.11
C LYS A 187 3.40 -1.47 -9.94
N LEU A 188 2.46 -0.76 -9.31
CA LEU A 188 1.40 -0.02 -10.01
C LEU A 188 1.95 1.08 -10.91
N ARG A 189 2.99 1.80 -10.45
CA ARG A 189 3.68 2.82 -11.24
C ARG A 189 4.26 2.21 -12.52
N SER A 190 4.94 1.07 -12.41
CA SER A 190 5.49 0.38 -13.57
C SER A 190 4.40 -0.11 -14.55
N GLU A 191 3.26 -0.61 -14.04
CA GLU A 191 2.12 -1.00 -14.88
C GLU A 191 1.54 0.20 -15.65
N PHE A 192 1.28 1.32 -14.98
CA PHE A 192 0.70 2.50 -15.61
C PHE A 192 1.64 3.19 -16.60
N LEU A 193 2.96 3.16 -16.36
CA LEU A 193 3.94 3.64 -17.34
C LEU A 193 3.93 2.78 -18.62
N GLY A 194 3.83 1.46 -18.48
CA GLY A 194 3.73 0.53 -19.62
C GLY A 194 2.43 0.69 -20.41
N GLU A 195 1.31 0.95 -19.74
CA GLU A 195 0.04 1.28 -20.40
C GLU A 195 0.12 2.62 -21.16
N SER A 196 0.78 3.62 -20.59
CA SER A 196 0.97 4.93 -21.23
C SER A 196 1.85 4.86 -22.47
N SER A 197 2.92 4.06 -22.46
CA SER A 197 3.77 3.89 -23.65
C SER A 197 3.02 3.19 -24.78
N ALA A 198 2.25 2.13 -24.48
CA ALA A 198 1.44 1.41 -25.47
C ALA A 198 0.31 2.29 -26.05
N ALA A 199 -0.33 3.15 -25.25
CA ALA A 199 -1.32 4.10 -25.73
C ALA A 199 -0.70 5.16 -26.68
N SER A 200 0.53 5.61 -26.40
CA SER A 200 1.25 6.58 -27.23
C SER A 200 1.72 5.98 -28.57
N GLU A 201 2.19 4.73 -28.58
CA GLU A 201 2.59 4.01 -29.79
C GLU A 201 1.40 3.74 -30.72
N ASN A 202 0.24 3.35 -30.15
CA ASN A 202 -0.99 3.14 -30.93
C ASN A 202 -1.54 4.44 -31.55
N THR A 203 -1.22 5.61 -30.98
CA THR A 203 -1.63 6.90 -31.54
C THR A 203 -0.69 7.34 -32.68
N CYS A 204 0.58 6.94 -32.65
CA CYS A 204 1.56 7.27 -33.71
C CYS A 204 1.42 6.42 -34.99
N ILE A 205 0.74 5.29 -34.96
CA ILE A 205 0.52 4.42 -36.15
C ILE A 205 -0.74 4.84 -36.95
N ALA A 206 -1.52 5.81 -36.44
CA ALA A 206 -2.77 6.26 -37.04
C ALA A 206 -2.68 7.59 -37.83
N LEU A 207 -1.51 7.91 -38.41
CA LEU A 207 -1.31 9.03 -39.35
C LEU A 207 -0.63 8.53 -40.63
#